data_AF-A0A4Y2UIP0-F1
#
_entry.id   AF-A0A4Y2UIP0-F1
#
_cell.length_a   1.000
_cell.length_b   1.000
_cell.length_c   1.000
_cell.angle_alpha   90.00
_cell.angle_beta   90.00
_cell.angle_gamma   90.00
#
_symmetry.space_group_name_H-M   'P 1'
#
loop_
_entity.id
_entity.type
_entity.pdbx_description
1 polymer ?
#
loop_
_entity_poly.entity_id
_entity_poly.type
_entity_poly.pdbx_seq_one_letter_code
_entity_poly.pdbx_strand_id
1 'polypeptide(L)'
;MQELIEGLVDDAFLKNLCLNRLPVNIRTILSISSESLSKLAEMADSMHEYNLEEVAAVKASRPEYCTSELTEMKLQISELSKQVETLNARLASVNAKKRHSRSGSESRE
;
A
#
# COMPACT_ATOMS: atom_id res chain seq x y z
N MET A 1 -18.29 8.99 45.35
CA MET A 1 -17.74 9.79 44.23
C MET A 1 -18.44 9.47 42.90
N GLN A 2 -19.76 9.28 42.88
CA GLN A 2 -20.51 8.97 41.65
C GLN A 2 -21.56 10.05 41.35
N GLU A 3 -22.01 10.78 42.37
CA GLU A 3 -23.05 11.81 42.27
C GLU A 3 -22.55 13.21 41.84
N LEU A 4 -21.24 13.42 41.62
CA LEU A 4 -20.72 14.74 41.19
C LEU A 4 -20.74 14.98 39.68
N ILE A 5 -20.98 13.93 38.87
CA ILE A 5 -20.90 14.02 37.39
C ILE A 5 -22.30 13.92 36.75
N GLU A 6 -23.30 13.50 37.50
CA GLU A 6 -24.65 13.17 37.01
C GLU A 6 -25.45 14.38 36.48
N GLY A 7 -24.96 15.60 36.65
CA GLY A 7 -25.61 16.82 36.15
C GLY A 7 -24.72 17.81 35.38
N LEU A 8 -23.43 17.51 35.16
CA LEU A 8 -22.49 18.48 34.59
C LEU A 8 -22.06 18.16 33.15
N VAL A 9 -22.15 16.90 32.73
CA VAL A 9 -21.74 16.50 31.38
C VAL A 9 -22.95 15.93 30.65
N ASP A 10 -23.34 16.61 29.59
CA ASP A 10 -24.42 16.19 28.71
C ASP A 10 -24.10 14.85 28.03
N ASP A 11 -25.07 13.94 28.00
CA ASP A 11 -24.91 12.62 27.39
C ASP A 11 -24.62 12.73 25.88
N ALA A 12 -25.17 13.76 25.23
CA ALA A 12 -24.87 14.05 23.83
C ALA A 12 -23.40 14.47 23.62
N PHE A 13 -22.80 15.14 24.60
CA PHE A 13 -21.37 15.48 24.56
C PHE A 13 -20.51 14.23 24.76
N LEU A 14 -20.84 13.37 25.72
CA LEU A 14 -20.14 12.10 25.96
C LEU A 14 -20.21 11.18 24.73
N LYS A 15 -21.38 11.11 24.10
CA LYS A 15 -21.58 10.36 22.86
C LYS A 15 -20.70 10.88 21.74
N ASN A 16 -20.66 12.19 21.52
CA ASN A 16 -19.77 12.79 20.53
C ASN A 16 -18.28 12.55 20.84
N LEU A 17 -17.88 12.65 22.10
CA LEU A 17 -16.50 12.40 22.51
C LEU A 17 -16.10 10.93 22.27
N CYS A 18 -16.99 9.98 22.61
CA CYS A 18 -16.79 8.56 22.38
C CYS A 18 -16.66 8.26 20.88
N LEU A 19 -17.61 8.74 20.06
CA LEU A 19 -17.57 8.60 18.61
C LEU A 19 -16.28 9.16 18.01
N ASN A 20 -15.81 10.32 18.48
CA ASN A 20 -14.59 10.96 17.99
C ASN A 20 -13.30 10.19 18.33
N ARG A 21 -13.33 9.28 19.30
CA ARG A 21 -12.19 8.40 19.62
C ARG A 21 -12.15 7.13 18.78
N LEU A 22 -13.25 6.77 18.11
CA LEU A 22 -13.35 5.55 17.31
C LEU A 22 -12.79 5.71 15.89
N PRO A 23 -12.27 4.64 15.28
CA PRO A 23 -11.94 4.58 13.85
C PRO A 23 -13.10 5.01 12.95
N VAL A 24 -12.79 5.60 11.79
CA VAL A 24 -13.78 6.24 10.89
C VAL A 24 -14.89 5.27 10.46
N ASN A 25 -14.54 4.02 10.16
CA ASN A 25 -15.48 2.97 9.77
C ASN A 25 -16.50 2.68 10.87
N ILE A 26 -16.07 2.56 12.13
CA ILE A 26 -16.94 2.28 13.28
C ILE A 26 -17.78 3.53 13.62
N ARG A 27 -17.15 4.71 13.66
CA ARG A 27 -17.80 5.99 13.95
C ARG A 27 -18.97 6.28 13.01
N THR A 28 -18.79 6.04 11.71
CA THR A 28 -19.82 6.34 10.70
C THR A 28 -21.08 5.53 10.95
N ILE A 29 -20.92 4.24 11.25
CA ILE A 29 -22.04 3.32 11.51
C ILE A 29 -22.71 3.63 12.86
N LEU A 30 -21.94 3.97 13.90
CA LEU A 30 -22.49 4.26 15.21
C LEU A 30 -23.12 5.66 15.32
N SER A 31 -22.73 6.61 14.44
CA SER A 31 -23.27 7.98 14.44
C SER A 31 -24.77 8.07 14.14
N ILE A 32 -25.31 7.10 13.39
CA ILE A 32 -26.74 7.04 13.06
C ILE A 32 -27.58 6.33 14.14
N SER A 33 -26.93 5.71 15.13
CA SER A 33 -27.59 4.96 16.18
C SER A 33 -28.18 5.89 17.26
N SER A 34 -29.43 5.66 17.66
CA SER A 34 -30.09 6.36 18.76
C SER A 34 -29.92 5.67 20.12
N GLU A 35 -29.05 4.67 20.20
CA GLU A 35 -28.82 3.88 21.42
C GLU A 35 -28.10 4.69 22.52
N SER A 36 -28.20 4.16 23.75
CA SER A 36 -27.51 4.70 24.93
C SER A 36 -25.98 4.56 24.81
N LEU A 37 -25.23 5.42 25.52
CA LEU A 37 -23.77 5.43 25.47
C LEU A 37 -23.16 4.06 25.81
N SER A 38 -23.72 3.36 26.81
CA SER A 38 -23.28 2.01 27.19
C SER A 38 -23.44 1.02 26.04
N LYS A 39 -24.57 1.08 25.33
CA LYS A 39 -24.83 0.16 24.23
C LYS A 39 -23.99 0.50 22.99
N LEU A 40 -23.73 1.79 22.79
CA LEU A 40 -22.83 2.28 21.75
C LEU A 40 -21.40 1.77 21.95
N ALA A 41 -20.93 1.73 23.20
CA ALA A 41 -19.63 1.17 23.55
C ALA A 41 -19.55 -0.33 23.26
N GLU A 42 -20.55 -1.11 23.67
CA GLU A 42 -20.63 -2.55 23.34
C GLU A 42 -20.60 -2.78 21.82
N MET A 43 -21.36 -2.02 21.05
CA MET A 43 -21.37 -2.13 19.59
C MET A 43 -20.02 -1.75 18.98
N ALA A 44 -19.34 -0.72 19.50
CA ALA A 44 -18.02 -0.34 19.05
C ALA A 44 -17.00 -1.45 19.28
N ASP A 45 -17.04 -2.09 20.45
CA ASP A 45 -16.14 -3.19 20.81
C ASP A 45 -16.39 -4.42 19.92
N SER A 46 -17.64 -4.82 19.72
CA SER A 46 -17.97 -5.92 18.82
C SER A 46 -17.52 -5.64 17.38
N MET A 47 -17.78 -4.43 16.86
CA MET A 47 -17.34 -4.05 15.52
C MET A 47 -15.81 -4.02 15.39
N HIS A 48 -15.10 -3.66 16.46
CA HIS A 48 -13.64 -3.70 16.48
C HIS A 48 -13.11 -5.13 16.36
N GLU A 49 -13.73 -6.08 17.06
CA GLU A 49 -13.41 -7.50 17.02
C GLU A 49 -13.58 -8.08 15.60
N TYR A 50 -14.71 -7.79 14.94
CA TYR A 50 -14.94 -8.23 13.55
C TYR A 50 -13.95 -7.63 12.54
N ASN A 51 -13.58 -6.35 12.69
CA ASN A 51 -12.59 -5.72 11.81
C ASN A 51 -11.19 -6.35 11.95
N LEU A 52 -10.85 -6.88 13.13
CA LEU A 52 -9.56 -7.55 13.36
C LEU A 52 -9.50 -8.90 12.65
N GLU A 53 -10.57 -9.69 12.71
CA GLU A 53 -10.62 -11.06 12.19
C GLU A 53 -10.73 -11.08 10.65
N GLU A 54 -11.59 -10.23 10.07
CA GLU A 54 -11.82 -10.21 8.62
C GLU A 54 -10.70 -9.49 7.86
N VAL A 55 -10.14 -8.41 8.42
CA VAL A 55 -9.00 -7.71 7.78
C VAL A 55 -7.70 -8.52 7.94
N ALA A 56 -7.52 -9.29 9.01
CA ALA A 56 -6.38 -10.21 9.13
C ALA A 56 -6.49 -11.35 8.10
N ALA A 57 -7.68 -11.95 7.94
CA ALA A 57 -7.92 -12.99 6.96
C ALA A 57 -7.77 -12.49 5.52
N VAL A 58 -8.27 -11.30 5.18
CA VAL A 58 -8.13 -10.70 3.83
C VAL A 58 -6.70 -10.23 3.54
N LYS A 59 -5.96 -9.78 4.56
CA LYS A 59 -4.51 -9.49 4.40
C LYS A 59 -3.67 -10.76 4.27
N ALA A 60 -4.06 -11.84 4.94
CA ALA A 60 -3.43 -13.16 4.81
C ALA A 60 -3.82 -13.84 3.48
N SER A 61 -5.01 -13.56 2.93
CA SER A 61 -5.47 -14.08 1.64
C SER A 61 -5.02 -13.25 0.44
N ARG A 62 -4.06 -12.31 0.62
CA ARG A 62 -3.47 -11.62 -0.53
C ARG A 62 -2.83 -12.70 -1.40
N PRO A 63 -3.31 -12.92 -2.64
CA PRO A 63 -2.87 -14.05 -3.43
C PRO A 63 -1.37 -13.90 -3.67
N GLU A 64 -0.58 -14.83 -3.12
CA GLU A 64 0.87 -14.94 -3.34
C GLU A 64 1.21 -15.05 -4.83
N TYR A 65 0.21 -15.40 -5.66
CA TYR A 65 0.24 -15.37 -7.12
C TYR A 65 0.67 -14.02 -7.72
N CYS A 66 0.30 -12.87 -7.13
CA CYS A 66 0.74 -11.56 -7.65
C CYS A 66 2.20 -11.25 -7.35
N THR A 67 2.84 -11.98 -6.43
CA THR A 67 4.25 -11.71 -6.09
C THR A 67 5.20 -12.53 -6.93
N SER A 68 4.87 -13.80 -7.21
CA SER A 68 5.70 -14.68 -8.04
C SER A 68 5.78 -14.19 -9.49
N GLU A 69 4.64 -13.92 -10.14
CA GLU A 69 4.61 -13.40 -11.52
C GLU A 69 5.34 -12.07 -11.63
N LEU A 70 5.16 -11.16 -10.66
CA LEU A 70 5.84 -9.87 -10.66
C LEU A 70 7.36 -10.03 -10.48
N THR A 71 7.81 -10.96 -9.62
CA THR A 71 9.24 -11.27 -9.49
C THR A 71 9.81 -11.90 -10.75
N GLU A 72 9.06 -12.77 -11.43
CA GLU A 72 9.46 -13.39 -12.69
C GLU A 72 9.55 -12.35 -13.80
N MET A 73 8.54 -11.47 -13.94
CA MET A 73 8.57 -10.35 -14.88
C MET A 73 9.76 -9.43 -14.61
N LYS A 74 10.09 -9.15 -13.34
CA LYS A 74 11.25 -8.33 -12.97
C LYS A 74 12.57 -8.99 -13.37
N LEU A 75 12.69 -10.32 -13.21
CA LEU A 75 13.86 -11.07 -13.68
C LEU A 75 13.97 -11.03 -15.21
N GLN A 76 12.87 -11.24 -15.93
CA GLN A 76 12.84 -11.17 -17.39
C GLN A 76 13.23 -9.78 -17.91
N ILE A 77 12.74 -8.70 -17.28
CA ILE A 77 13.12 -7.33 -17.62
C ILE A 77 14.61 -7.08 -17.38
N SER A 78 15.17 -7.61 -16.28
CA SER A 78 16.60 -7.48 -15.99
C SER A 78 17.46 -8.20 -17.03
N GLU A 79 17.07 -9.41 -17.43
CA GLU A 79 17.78 -10.19 -18.43
C GLU A 79 17.70 -9.54 -19.82
N LEU A 80 16.52 -9.08 -20.23
CA LEU A 80 16.35 -8.33 -21.48
C LEU A 80 17.19 -7.04 -21.48
N SER A 81 17.22 -6.30 -20.37
CA SER A 81 18.03 -5.08 -20.25
C SER A 81 19.52 -5.36 -20.43
N LYS A 82 20.01 -6.47 -19.85
CA LYS A 82 21.40 -6.92 -20.02
C LYS A 82 21.68 -7.28 -21.48
N GLN A 83 20.77 -8.00 -22.15
CA GLN A 83 20.93 -8.34 -23.56
C GLN A 83 20.99 -7.08 -24.44
N VAL A 84 20.12 -6.10 -24.21
CA VAL A 84 20.14 -4.80 -24.90
C VAL A 84 21.47 -4.08 -24.69
N GLU A 85 21.99 -4.05 -23.46
CA GLU A 85 23.29 -3.44 -23.17
C GLU A 85 24.44 -4.14 -23.93
N THR A 86 24.47 -5.47 -23.94
CA THR A 86 25.48 -6.22 -24.69
C THR A 86 25.41 -5.98 -26.20
N LEU A 87 24.20 -5.88 -26.76
CA LEU A 87 23.99 -5.58 -28.17
C LEU A 87 24.45 -4.16 -28.51
N ASN A 88 24.12 -3.18 -27.67
CA ASN A 88 24.58 -1.80 -27.83
C ASN A 88 26.11 -1.69 -27.77
N ALA A 89 26.77 -2.41 -26.85
CA ALA A 89 28.23 -2.45 -26.76
C ALA A 89 28.87 -3.06 -28.03
N ARG A 90 28.29 -4.13 -28.56
CA ARG A 90 28.75 -4.75 -29.83
C ARG A 90 28.59 -3.79 -31.01
N LEU A 91 27.45 -3.11 -31.11
CA LEU A 91 27.20 -2.13 -32.17
C LEU A 91 28.21 -0.97 -32.10
N ALA A 92 28.49 -0.45 -30.91
CA ALA A 92 29.50 0.58 -30.70
C ALA A 92 30.90 0.10 -31.15
N SER A 93 31.29 -1.13 -30.82
CA SER A 93 32.56 -1.73 -31.25
C SER A 93 32.69 -1.85 -32.77
N VAL A 94 31.63 -2.33 -33.44
CA VAL A 94 31.60 -2.44 -34.90
C VAL A 94 31.73 -1.06 -35.56
N ASN A 95 31.01 -0.06 -35.04
CA ASN A 95 31.08 1.31 -35.55
C ASN A 95 32.46 1.95 -35.34
N ALA A 96 33.14 1.66 -34.22
CA ALA A 96 34.51 2.11 -33.98
C ALA A 96 35.50 1.50 -34.98
N LYS A 97 35.39 0.19 -35.26
CA LYS A 97 36.23 -0.50 -36.27
C LYS A 97 36.04 0.09 -37.67
N LYS A 98 34.79 0.40 -38.06
CA LYS A 98 34.48 1.01 -39.35
C LYS A 98 35.03 2.44 -39.50
N ARG A 99 35.14 3.19 -38.40
CA ARG A 99 35.80 4.50 -38.40
C ARG A 99 37.32 4.38 -38.56
N HIS A 100 37.93 3.43 -37.85
CA HIS A 100 39.38 3.21 -37.91
C HIS A 100 39.86 2.75 -39.31
N SER A 101 39.08 1.91 -40.00
CA SER A 101 39.44 1.49 -41.36
C SER A 101 39.36 2.61 -42.39
N ARG A 102 38.50 3.62 -42.20
CA ARG A 102 38.41 4.77 -43.11
C ARG A 102 39.57 5.75 -42.95
N SER A 103 40.03 5.99 -41.72
CA SER A 103 41.17 6.88 -41.47
C SER A 103 42.51 6.31 -41.93
N GLY A 104 42.66 4.98 -41.96
CA GLY A 104 43.93 4.33 -42.35
C GLY A 104 44.25 4.39 -43.84
N SER A 105 43.22 4.53 -44.69
CA SER A 105 43.35 4.63 -46.15
C SER A 105 43.66 6.04 -46.64
N GLU A 106 43.46 7.08 -45.83
CA GLU A 106 43.61 8.49 -46.22
C GLU A 106 45.03 9.04 -45.95
N SER A 107 45.90 8.28 -45.26
CA SER A 107 47.28 8.68 -44.95
C SER A 107 48.34 8.05 -45.86
N ARG A 108 47.95 7.56 -47.04
CA ARG A 108 48.85 6.87 -48.00
C ARG A 108 48.99 7.55 -49.37
N GLU A 109 48.52 8.79 -49.52
CA GLU A 109 48.81 9.62 -50.72
C GLU A 109 49.97 10.59 -50.46
#